data_AF-A0A6L3X4T4-F1
#
_entry.id   AF-A0A6L3X4T4-F1
#
_cell.length_a   1.000
_cell.length_b   1.000
_cell.length_c   1.000
_cell.angle_alpha   90.00
_cell.angle_beta   90.00
_cell.angle_gamma   90.00
#
_symmetry.space_group_name_H-M   'P 1'
#
loop_
_entity.id
_entity.type
_entity.pdbx_description
1 polymer ?
#
loop_
_entity_poly.entity_id
_entity_poly.type
_entity_poly.pdbx_seq_one_letter_code
_entity_poly.pdbx_strand_id
1 'polypeptide(L)'
;RLTLMLEKDLTAEWTAIGVAYVTEKRNDNHVRLDNSYIPPMLNANNSPQLYGMINDLHGLLVQRSQQIGGRLRQPGRFNTSEMVEFTLLSLINRHLGDVSHLKTLPLLHPEALWRSWLPFATELATWTPQRTAESILPVYDHDDLAVCFSKLMLMLRQGLSLVMEDHAIQLPLHERSHGLNIATVPETSMVREFGFVLAVKANVPGEHLQTHFPAQMKVAPVSKIRDLVQLQLPGIMLRAMPVAPPQIPWHAGYSYS
;
A
#
# COMPACT_ATOMS: atom_id res chain seq x y z
N ARG A 1 -27.72 4.98 -42.30
CA ARG A 1 -28.47 6.03 -41.57
C ARG A 1 -28.37 5.68 -40.09
N LEU A 2 -27.93 6.60 -39.22
CA LEU A 2 -27.84 6.35 -37.77
C LEU A 2 -29.19 6.64 -37.10
N THR A 3 -29.55 5.88 -36.07
CA THR A 3 -30.82 6.04 -35.34
C THR A 3 -30.61 5.65 -33.88
N LEU A 4 -31.15 6.44 -32.95
CA LEU A 4 -31.21 6.09 -31.52
C LEU A 4 -32.44 5.23 -31.28
N MET A 5 -32.26 4.11 -30.58
CA MET A 5 -33.32 3.18 -30.21
C MET A 5 -33.01 2.56 -28.85
N LEU A 6 -34.02 1.97 -28.22
CA LEU A 6 -33.81 1.22 -26.99
C LEU A 6 -33.16 -0.12 -27.31
N GLU A 7 -32.32 -0.62 -26.41
CA GLU A 7 -31.64 -1.90 -26.58
C GLU A 7 -32.61 -3.05 -26.85
N LYS A 8 -33.76 -3.08 -26.14
CA LYS A 8 -34.81 -4.08 -26.33
C LYS A 8 -35.48 -4.08 -27.71
N ASP A 9 -35.33 -2.99 -28.47
CA ASP A 9 -35.91 -2.84 -29.80
C ASP A 9 -34.91 -3.23 -30.91
N LEU A 10 -33.68 -3.65 -30.53
CA LEU A 10 -32.68 -4.13 -31.47
C LEU A 10 -33.07 -5.49 -32.06
N THR A 11 -32.89 -5.62 -33.38
CA THR A 11 -33.01 -6.88 -34.11
C THR A 11 -31.66 -7.27 -34.70
N ALA A 12 -31.53 -8.50 -35.20
CA ALA A 12 -30.30 -9.00 -35.82
C ALA A 12 -29.83 -8.23 -37.07
N GLU A 13 -30.67 -7.34 -37.62
CA GLU A 13 -30.33 -6.48 -38.75
C GLU A 13 -29.54 -5.22 -38.33
N TRP A 14 -29.46 -4.95 -37.02
CA TRP A 14 -28.77 -3.79 -36.47
C TRP A 14 -27.43 -4.17 -35.86
N THR A 15 -26.48 -3.26 -36.01
CA THR A 15 -25.29 -3.19 -35.15
C THR A 15 -25.41 -1.93 -34.32
N ALA A 16 -25.23 -2.05 -33.01
CA ALA A 16 -25.43 -0.96 -32.07
C ALA A 16 -24.18 -0.73 -31.22
N ILE A 17 -24.05 0.50 -30.75
CA ILE A 17 -23.09 0.91 -29.73
C ILE A 17 -23.92 1.58 -28.65
N GLY A 18 -23.79 1.12 -27.41
CA GLY A 18 -24.50 1.74 -26.30
C GLY A 18 -24.06 3.18 -26.12
N VAL A 19 -24.99 4.11 -25.89
CA VAL A 19 -24.70 5.56 -25.82
C VAL A 19 -24.90 6.12 -24.41
N ALA A 20 -25.99 5.72 -23.76
CA ALA A 20 -26.31 6.16 -22.40
C ALA A 20 -27.29 5.17 -21.77
N TYR A 21 -27.30 5.13 -20.44
CA TYR A 21 -28.27 4.37 -19.67
C TYR A 21 -29.24 5.32 -18.97
N VAL A 22 -30.54 5.12 -19.15
CA VAL A 22 -31.59 5.94 -18.51
C VAL A 22 -32.00 5.28 -17.20
N THR A 23 -31.85 6.01 -16.09
CA THR A 23 -32.21 5.50 -14.75
C THR A 23 -33.63 5.82 -14.36
N GLU A 24 -34.08 7.04 -14.67
CA GLU A 24 -35.38 7.55 -14.24
C GLU A 24 -35.92 8.53 -15.28
N LYS A 25 -37.23 8.49 -15.53
CA LYS A 25 -37.97 9.60 -16.14
C LYS A 25 -38.91 10.16 -15.08
N ARG A 26 -38.72 11.43 -14.73
CA ARG A 26 -39.53 12.14 -13.74
C ARG A 26 -40.86 12.62 -14.33
N ASN A 27 -41.81 12.94 -13.45
CA ASN A 27 -43.14 13.44 -13.80
C ASN A 27 -43.11 14.80 -14.53
N ASP A 28 -42.05 15.58 -14.34
CA ASP A 28 -41.77 16.84 -15.05
C ASP A 28 -41.14 16.63 -16.45
N ASN A 29 -41.09 15.37 -16.92
CA ASN A 29 -40.40 14.93 -18.14
C ASN A 29 -38.87 15.04 -18.11
N HIS A 30 -38.24 15.34 -16.98
CA HIS A 30 -36.80 15.29 -16.87
C HIS A 30 -36.30 13.84 -16.90
N VAL A 31 -35.27 13.57 -17.73
CA VAL A 31 -34.64 12.25 -17.83
C VAL A 31 -33.33 12.27 -17.08
N ARG A 32 -33.15 11.32 -16.15
CA ARG A 32 -31.90 11.13 -15.42
C ARG A 32 -31.11 9.99 -16.04
N LEU A 33 -29.88 10.27 -16.42
CA LEU A 33 -28.95 9.27 -16.92
C LEU A 33 -28.12 8.66 -15.79
N ASP A 34 -27.65 7.44 -16.00
CA ASP A 34 -26.62 6.84 -15.15
C ASP A 34 -25.27 7.45 -15.49
N ASN A 35 -24.69 8.19 -14.54
CA ASN A 35 -23.37 8.78 -14.71
C ASN A 35 -22.23 7.76 -14.51
N SER A 36 -22.52 6.55 -14.05
CA SER A 36 -21.53 5.47 -13.92
C SER A 36 -21.38 4.64 -15.19
N TYR A 37 -22.36 4.71 -16.10
CA TYR A 37 -22.29 4.03 -17.39
C TYR A 37 -21.14 4.57 -18.24
N ILE A 38 -20.34 3.66 -18.80
CA ILE A 38 -19.26 3.97 -19.73
C ILE A 38 -19.55 3.22 -21.03
N PRO A 39 -19.89 3.91 -22.14
CA PRO A 39 -20.12 3.26 -23.43
C PRO A 39 -18.84 2.66 -24.00
N PRO A 40 -18.90 1.81 -25.04
CA PRO A 40 -17.72 1.36 -25.78
C PRO A 40 -16.92 2.57 -26.30
N MET A 41 -15.73 2.79 -25.76
CA MET A 41 -14.89 3.95 -26.07
C MET A 41 -13.70 3.59 -26.95
N LEU A 42 -13.50 4.35 -28.03
CA LEU A 42 -12.25 4.29 -28.81
C LEU A 42 -11.13 5.16 -28.22
N ASN A 43 -11.50 6.20 -27.46
CA ASN A 43 -10.56 7.09 -26.78
C ASN A 43 -10.96 7.28 -25.32
N ALA A 44 -10.19 6.70 -24.40
CA ALA A 44 -10.42 6.77 -22.97
C ALA A 44 -10.42 8.19 -22.43
N ASN A 45 -9.64 9.10 -23.03
CA ASN A 45 -9.58 10.51 -22.62
C ASN A 45 -10.91 11.25 -22.81
N ASN A 46 -11.79 10.75 -23.68
CA ASN A 46 -13.09 11.35 -23.94
C ASN A 46 -14.17 10.88 -22.95
N SER A 47 -13.89 9.87 -22.12
CA SER A 47 -14.77 9.45 -21.03
C SER A 47 -14.31 10.12 -19.74
N PRO A 48 -15.14 10.96 -19.09
CA PRO A 48 -14.78 11.57 -17.81
C PRO A 48 -14.43 10.55 -16.72
N GLN A 49 -15.09 9.39 -16.73
CA GLN A 49 -14.88 8.31 -15.77
C GLN A 49 -13.52 7.64 -15.99
N LEU A 50 -13.20 7.20 -17.21
CA LEU A 50 -11.90 6.61 -17.52
C LEU A 50 -10.76 7.61 -17.31
N TYR A 51 -10.94 8.86 -17.76
CA TYR A 51 -9.96 9.91 -17.55
C TYR A 51 -9.74 10.20 -16.06
N GLY A 52 -10.81 10.19 -15.25
CA GLY A 52 -10.75 10.25 -13.79
C GLY A 52 -9.90 9.11 -13.21
N MET A 53 -10.14 7.87 -13.63
CA MET A 53 -9.37 6.70 -13.19
C MET A 53 -7.87 6.81 -13.52
N ILE A 54 -7.52 7.31 -14.71
CA ILE A 54 -6.12 7.55 -15.11
C ILE A 54 -5.46 8.57 -14.18
N ASN A 55 -6.15 9.67 -13.90
CA ASN A 55 -5.65 10.72 -13.02
C ASN A 55 -5.49 10.25 -11.57
N ASP A 56 -6.48 9.51 -11.06
CA ASP A 56 -6.44 8.92 -9.73
C ASP A 56 -5.25 7.99 -9.57
N LEU A 57 -5.05 7.07 -10.53
CA LEU A 57 -3.94 6.12 -10.49
C LEU A 57 -2.59 6.85 -10.54
N HIS A 58 -2.46 7.82 -11.45
CA HIS A 58 -1.26 8.66 -11.53
C HIS A 58 -0.96 9.38 -10.21
N GLY A 59 -1.97 10.03 -9.63
CA GLY A 59 -1.83 10.73 -8.35
C GLY A 59 -1.39 9.81 -7.21
N LEU A 60 -1.99 8.61 -7.15
CA LEU A 60 -1.63 7.59 -6.17
C LEU A 60 -0.19 7.10 -6.36
N LEU A 61 0.25 6.87 -7.60
CA LEU A 61 1.62 6.48 -7.92
C LEU A 61 2.64 7.55 -7.53
N VAL A 62 2.36 8.83 -7.80
CA VAL A 62 3.22 9.96 -7.39
C VAL A 62 3.37 9.99 -5.87
N GLN A 63 2.25 9.92 -5.14
CA GLN A 63 2.25 9.93 -3.68
C GLN A 63 3.10 8.76 -3.13
N ARG A 64 2.94 7.56 -3.70
CA ARG A 64 3.66 6.36 -3.29
C ARG A 64 5.15 6.42 -3.56
N SER A 65 5.54 6.88 -4.75
CA SER A 65 6.94 7.06 -5.12
C SER A 65 7.64 8.02 -4.15
N GLN A 66 7.00 9.14 -3.83
CA GLN A 66 7.55 10.13 -2.89
C GLN A 66 7.66 9.58 -1.46
N GLN A 67 6.64 8.87 -0.98
CA GLN A 67 6.62 8.29 0.36
C GLN A 67 7.73 7.24 0.55
N ILE A 68 7.78 6.22 -0.33
CA ILE A 68 8.76 5.14 -0.21
C ILE A 68 10.17 5.67 -0.47
N GLY A 69 10.35 6.52 -1.49
CA GLY A 69 11.63 7.17 -1.77
C GLY A 69 12.08 8.11 -0.65
N GLY A 70 11.15 8.69 0.11
CA GLY A 70 11.44 9.46 1.33
C GLY A 70 12.04 8.61 2.43
N ARG A 71 11.43 7.45 2.72
CA ARG A 71 11.93 6.51 3.74
C ARG A 71 13.31 5.96 3.39
N LEU A 72 13.51 5.52 2.14
CA LEU A 72 14.77 4.95 1.67
C LEU A 72 15.94 5.94 1.60
N ARG A 73 15.68 7.26 1.66
CA ARG A 73 16.73 8.29 1.74
C ARG A 73 17.24 8.52 3.17
N GLN A 74 16.51 8.08 4.19
CA GLN A 74 16.96 8.23 5.55
C GLN A 74 18.14 7.28 5.81
N PRO A 75 19.23 7.76 6.43
CA PRO A 75 20.39 6.92 6.72
C PRO A 75 20.02 5.84 7.75
N GLY A 76 19.79 4.62 7.26
CA GLY A 76 19.56 3.39 8.03
C GLY A 76 20.54 2.29 7.61
N ARG A 77 20.65 1.22 8.40
CA ARG A 77 21.49 0.06 8.03
C ARG A 77 20.78 -0.74 6.94
N PHE A 78 21.35 -0.69 5.73
CA PHE A 78 20.97 -1.51 4.57
C PHE A 78 20.66 -2.95 5.00
N ASN A 79 19.38 -3.30 4.98
CA ASN A 79 18.88 -4.60 5.43
C ASN A 79 17.94 -5.20 4.38
N THR A 80 17.54 -6.45 4.60
CA THR A 80 16.67 -7.20 3.68
C THR A 80 15.28 -6.57 3.50
N SER A 81 14.77 -5.80 4.47
CA SER A 81 13.50 -5.07 4.34
C SER A 81 13.62 -3.89 3.37
N GLU A 82 14.76 -3.18 3.41
CA GLU A 82 15.03 -2.11 2.45
C GLU A 82 15.07 -2.65 1.01
N MET A 83 15.62 -3.85 0.78
CA MET A 83 15.58 -4.48 -0.56
C MET A 83 14.15 -4.71 -1.05
N VAL A 84 13.23 -5.14 -0.19
CA VAL A 84 11.81 -5.31 -0.54
C VAL A 84 11.18 -3.97 -0.88
N GLU A 85 11.45 -2.92 -0.11
CA GLU A 85 10.97 -1.55 -0.40
C GLU A 85 11.57 -0.99 -1.70
N PHE A 86 12.85 -1.25 -2.00
CA PHE A 86 13.47 -0.87 -3.27
C PHE A 86 12.80 -1.54 -4.47
N THR A 87 12.49 -2.85 -4.38
CA THR A 87 11.79 -3.56 -5.47
C THR A 87 10.40 -3.00 -5.72
N LEU A 88 9.67 -2.66 -4.65
CA LEU A 88 8.36 -2.02 -4.75
C LEU A 88 8.44 -0.62 -5.34
N LEU A 89 9.41 0.18 -4.90
CA LEU A 89 9.65 1.51 -5.45
C LEU A 89 10.01 1.44 -6.94
N SER A 90 10.82 0.45 -7.33
CA SER A 90 11.15 0.21 -8.75
C SER A 90 9.90 -0.11 -9.57
N LEU A 91 9.02 -0.97 -9.07
CA LEU A 91 7.72 -1.27 -9.70
C LEU A 91 6.86 0.00 -9.83
N ILE A 92 6.70 0.76 -8.74
CA ILE A 92 5.88 1.98 -8.73
C ILE A 92 6.43 3.02 -9.71
N ASN A 93 7.74 3.23 -9.74
CA ASN A 93 8.36 4.21 -10.64
C ASN A 93 8.21 3.81 -12.11
N ARG A 94 8.26 2.51 -12.42
CA ARG A 94 8.00 2.00 -13.77
C ARG A 94 6.59 2.36 -14.23
N HIS A 95 5.58 2.08 -13.42
CA HIS A 95 4.18 2.39 -13.77
C HIS A 95 3.88 3.88 -13.68
N LEU A 96 4.58 4.64 -12.85
CA LEU A 96 4.48 6.10 -12.84
C LEU A 96 4.90 6.68 -14.20
N GLY A 97 6.03 6.21 -14.75
CA GLY A 97 6.48 6.61 -16.08
C GLY A 97 5.49 6.20 -17.18
N ASP A 98 5.00 4.96 -17.13
CA ASP A 98 4.04 4.43 -18.10
C ASP A 98 2.71 5.21 -18.09
N VAL A 99 2.08 5.36 -16.92
CA VAL A 99 0.83 6.12 -16.77
C VAL A 99 1.02 7.59 -17.13
N SER A 100 2.16 8.19 -16.76
CA SER A 100 2.50 9.56 -17.16
C SER A 100 2.56 9.70 -18.69
N HIS A 101 3.11 8.71 -19.41
CA HIS A 101 3.11 8.73 -20.87
C HIS A 101 1.71 8.53 -21.44
N LEU A 102 0.98 7.51 -21.01
CA LEU A 102 -0.36 7.20 -21.52
C LEU A 102 -1.31 8.39 -21.39
N LYS A 103 -1.25 9.13 -20.27
CA LYS A 103 -2.03 10.34 -20.04
C LYS A 103 -1.75 11.48 -21.04
N THR A 104 -0.57 11.51 -21.67
CA THR A 104 -0.22 12.52 -22.68
C THR A 104 -0.68 12.16 -24.10
N LEU A 105 -1.09 10.90 -24.33
CA LEU A 105 -1.50 10.46 -25.66
C LEU A 105 -2.83 11.14 -26.04
N PRO A 106 -2.94 11.77 -27.22
CA PRO A 106 -4.19 12.37 -27.66
C PRO A 106 -5.27 11.33 -27.97
N LEU A 107 -4.83 10.12 -28.38
CA LEU A 107 -5.68 8.97 -28.67
C LEU A 107 -5.20 7.78 -27.84
N LEU A 108 -6.03 7.34 -26.91
CA LEU A 108 -5.71 6.22 -26.03
C LEU A 108 -6.87 5.24 -25.99
N HIS A 109 -6.70 4.06 -26.58
CA HIS A 109 -7.71 3.02 -26.51
C HIS A 109 -7.79 2.41 -25.09
N PRO A 110 -8.99 2.14 -24.53
CA PRO A 110 -9.10 1.58 -23.18
C PRO A 110 -8.40 0.22 -23.01
N GLU A 111 -8.37 -0.64 -24.03
CA GLU A 111 -7.62 -1.91 -23.96
C GLU A 111 -6.13 -1.69 -23.67
N ALA A 112 -5.52 -0.60 -24.16
CA ALA A 112 -4.11 -0.32 -23.89
C ALA A 112 -3.87 0.00 -22.41
N LEU A 113 -4.82 0.69 -21.76
CA LEU A 113 -4.81 0.89 -20.30
C LEU A 113 -4.92 -0.45 -19.59
N TRP A 114 -5.88 -1.28 -20.01
CA TRP A 114 -6.12 -2.60 -19.43
C TRP A 114 -4.86 -3.48 -19.47
N ARG A 115 -4.22 -3.53 -20.64
CA ARG A 115 -3.00 -4.30 -20.88
C ARG A 115 -1.83 -3.86 -19.99
N SER A 116 -1.75 -2.57 -19.64
CA SER A 116 -0.74 -2.08 -18.70
C SER A 116 -1.13 -2.34 -17.24
N TRP A 117 -2.39 -2.10 -16.89
CA TRP A 117 -2.87 -2.05 -15.52
C TRP A 117 -3.14 -3.43 -14.91
N LEU A 118 -3.59 -4.41 -15.70
CA LEU A 118 -3.84 -5.76 -15.19
C LEU A 118 -2.54 -6.45 -14.71
N PRO A 119 -1.45 -6.49 -15.52
CA PRO A 119 -0.16 -7.00 -15.03
C PRO A 119 0.31 -6.26 -13.78
N PHE A 120 0.16 -4.93 -13.74
CA PHE A 120 0.54 -4.14 -12.57
C PHE A 120 -0.22 -4.58 -11.30
N ALA A 121 -1.54 -4.73 -11.40
CA ALA A 121 -2.37 -5.20 -10.29
C ALA A 121 -1.94 -6.59 -9.79
N THR A 122 -1.61 -7.50 -10.72
CA THR A 122 -1.14 -8.84 -10.36
C THR A 122 0.27 -8.83 -9.76
N GLU A 123 1.17 -7.98 -10.25
CA GLU A 123 2.52 -7.84 -9.68
C GLU A 123 2.41 -7.27 -8.25
N LEU A 124 1.56 -6.26 -8.03
CA LEU A 124 1.27 -5.69 -6.71
C LEU A 124 0.79 -6.74 -5.69
N ALA A 125 0.12 -7.81 -6.13
CA ALA A 125 -0.28 -8.92 -5.27
C ALA A 125 0.91 -9.62 -4.60
N THR A 126 2.12 -9.49 -5.15
CA THR A 126 3.36 -9.97 -4.51
C THR A 126 3.64 -9.27 -3.18
N TRP A 127 3.07 -8.09 -2.94
CA TRP A 127 3.23 -7.32 -1.70
C TRP A 127 2.04 -7.44 -0.75
N THR A 128 0.98 -8.14 -1.13
CA THR A 128 -0.14 -8.42 -0.22
C THR A 128 0.21 -9.59 0.71
N PRO A 129 -0.50 -9.75 1.85
CA PRO A 129 -0.28 -10.89 2.76
C PRO A 129 -0.39 -12.26 2.09
N GLN A 130 -1.25 -12.38 1.07
CA GLN A 130 -1.48 -13.61 0.32
C GLN A 130 -0.31 -13.95 -0.62
N ARG A 131 0.52 -12.96 -0.99
CA ARG A 131 1.70 -13.13 -1.87
C ARG A 131 1.40 -13.82 -3.20
N THR A 132 0.16 -13.73 -3.66
CA THR A 132 -0.33 -14.38 -4.88
C THR A 132 -1.49 -13.58 -5.45
N ALA A 133 -1.63 -13.60 -6.77
CA ALA A 133 -2.77 -13.01 -7.44
C ALA A 133 -4.05 -13.80 -7.16
N GLU A 134 -5.20 -13.14 -7.32
CA GLU A 134 -6.49 -13.83 -7.26
C GLU A 134 -6.57 -14.93 -8.32
N SER A 135 -7.20 -16.06 -7.96
CA SER A 135 -7.35 -17.19 -8.89
C SER A 135 -8.17 -16.86 -10.14
N ILE A 136 -9.03 -15.85 -10.06
CA ILE A 136 -9.86 -15.37 -11.17
C ILE A 136 -9.56 -13.88 -11.34
N LEU A 137 -8.89 -13.54 -12.44
CA LEU A 137 -8.60 -12.16 -12.79
C LEU A 137 -9.82 -11.52 -13.48
N PRO A 138 -10.03 -10.20 -13.33
CA PRO A 138 -11.05 -9.52 -14.11
C PRO A 138 -10.70 -9.64 -15.60
N VAL A 139 -11.73 -9.65 -16.46
CA VAL A 139 -11.60 -9.79 -17.91
C VAL A 139 -12.03 -8.47 -18.55
N TYR A 140 -11.32 -8.07 -19.61
CA TYR A 140 -11.66 -6.88 -20.38
C TYR A 140 -12.98 -7.13 -21.12
N ASP A 141 -13.93 -6.22 -20.92
CA ASP A 141 -15.18 -6.19 -21.64
C ASP A 141 -15.32 -4.80 -22.28
N HIS A 142 -15.21 -4.73 -23.60
CA HIS A 142 -15.29 -3.47 -24.33
C HIS A 142 -16.70 -2.87 -24.31
N ASP A 143 -17.71 -3.72 -24.14
CA ASP A 143 -19.11 -3.32 -24.10
C ASP A 143 -19.56 -2.98 -22.67
N ASP A 144 -18.82 -3.43 -21.65
CA ASP A 144 -19.01 -3.06 -20.24
C ASP A 144 -17.71 -2.55 -19.59
N LEU A 145 -17.23 -1.40 -20.07
CA LEU A 145 -16.03 -0.75 -19.54
C LEU A 145 -16.20 -0.31 -18.08
N ALA A 146 -17.41 0.06 -17.66
CA ALA A 146 -17.69 0.51 -16.30
C ALA A 146 -17.39 -0.60 -15.28
N VAL A 147 -17.94 -1.79 -15.48
CA VAL A 147 -17.78 -2.89 -14.52
C VAL A 147 -16.36 -3.43 -14.55
N CYS A 148 -15.78 -3.67 -15.74
CA CYS A 148 -14.46 -4.28 -15.81
C CYS A 148 -13.37 -3.35 -15.23
N PHE A 149 -13.36 -2.06 -15.56
CA PHE A 149 -12.38 -1.12 -15.00
C PHE A 149 -12.60 -0.87 -13.50
N SER A 150 -13.85 -0.88 -13.02
CA SER A 150 -14.10 -0.70 -11.59
C SER A 150 -13.47 -1.81 -10.75
N LYS A 151 -13.55 -3.06 -11.21
CA LYS A 151 -12.90 -4.22 -10.58
C LYS A 151 -11.38 -4.06 -10.57
N LEU A 152 -10.79 -3.72 -11.72
CA LEU A 152 -9.34 -3.54 -11.84
C LEU A 152 -8.83 -2.37 -10.97
N MET A 153 -9.54 -1.25 -10.96
CA MET A 153 -9.20 -0.10 -10.12
C MET A 153 -9.29 -0.40 -8.63
N LEU A 154 -10.23 -1.26 -8.21
CA LEU A 154 -10.29 -1.72 -6.82
C LEU A 154 -9.03 -2.51 -6.45
N MET A 155 -8.62 -3.47 -7.29
CA MET A 155 -7.39 -4.25 -7.07
C MET A 155 -6.16 -3.35 -6.96
N LEU A 156 -6.01 -2.39 -7.88
CA LEU A 156 -4.90 -1.43 -7.86
C LEU A 156 -4.89 -0.58 -6.59
N ARG A 157 -6.05 -0.04 -6.19
CA ARG A 157 -6.16 0.77 -4.98
C ARG A 157 -5.85 -0.04 -3.72
N GLN A 158 -6.32 -1.27 -3.63
CA GLN A 158 -6.02 -2.15 -2.50
C GLN A 158 -4.53 -2.50 -2.44
N GLY A 159 -3.95 -2.92 -3.56
CA GLY A 159 -2.52 -3.24 -3.66
C GLY A 159 -1.64 -2.04 -3.30
N LEU A 160 -2.01 -0.84 -3.75
CA LEU A 160 -1.28 0.39 -3.41
C LEU A 160 -1.56 0.84 -1.97
N SER A 161 -2.71 0.56 -1.35
CA SER A 161 -3.01 0.95 0.04
C SER A 161 -2.32 0.08 1.07
N LEU A 162 -2.21 -1.23 0.87
CA LEU A 162 -1.56 -2.16 1.81
C LEU A 162 -0.07 -1.86 2.05
N VAL A 163 0.56 -1.12 1.14
CA VAL A 163 1.95 -0.65 1.22
C VAL A 163 2.14 0.46 2.27
N MET A 164 1.05 1.04 2.80
CA MET A 164 1.08 2.17 3.73
C MET A 164 1.28 1.84 5.19
N GLU A 165 1.07 0.60 5.60
CA GLU A 165 1.10 0.29 7.03
C GLU A 165 2.56 0.19 7.49
N ASP A 166 3.11 1.34 7.90
CA ASP A 166 4.26 1.42 8.80
C ASP A 166 3.84 0.75 10.11
N HIS A 167 3.90 -0.57 10.15
CA HIS A 167 3.50 -1.33 11.33
C HIS A 167 4.48 -1.17 12.50
N ALA A 168 5.58 -0.44 12.30
CA ALA A 168 6.56 -0.16 13.34
C ALA A 168 7.26 1.18 13.09
N ILE A 169 7.40 1.95 14.16
CA ILE A 169 8.17 3.19 14.19
C ILE A 169 9.48 2.91 14.93
N GLN A 170 10.61 3.10 14.26
CA GLN A 170 11.91 2.96 14.91
C GLN A 170 12.16 4.14 15.85
N LEU A 171 12.40 3.85 17.13
CA LEU A 171 12.82 4.86 18.10
C LEU A 171 14.35 4.89 18.18
N PRO A 172 15.00 6.02 17.82
CA PRO A 172 16.45 6.13 17.94
C PRO A 172 16.86 6.09 19.41
N LEU A 173 17.84 5.24 19.73
CA LEU A 173 18.46 5.17 21.05
C LEU A 173 19.64 6.13 21.10
N HIS A 174 19.56 7.14 21.96
CA HIS A 174 20.65 8.08 22.22
C HIS A 174 21.38 7.68 23.50
N GLU A 175 22.65 7.32 23.38
CA GLU A 175 23.51 7.07 24.54
C GLU A 175 23.73 8.38 25.30
N ARG A 176 23.36 8.40 26.59
CA ARG A 176 23.57 9.56 27.47
C ARG A 176 24.79 9.39 28.37
N SER A 177 25.01 8.17 28.83
CA SER A 177 26.16 7.77 29.62
C SER A 177 26.38 6.27 29.44
N HIS A 178 27.53 5.75 29.86
CA HIS A 178 27.85 4.35 29.71
C HIS A 178 26.74 3.44 30.26
N GLY A 179 26.18 2.58 29.41
CA GLY A 179 25.08 1.67 29.76
C GLY A 179 23.69 2.31 29.88
N LEU A 180 23.54 3.60 29.58
CA LEU A 180 22.26 4.32 29.61
C LEU A 180 21.92 4.90 28.24
N ASN A 181 20.85 4.37 27.65
CA ASN A 181 20.27 4.85 26.40
C ASN A 181 18.89 5.46 26.65
N ILE A 182 18.56 6.53 25.92
CA ILE A 182 17.24 7.16 25.94
C ILE A 182 16.63 7.08 24.55
N ALA A 183 15.43 6.51 24.46
CA ALA A 183 14.54 6.63 23.31
C ALA A 183 13.40 7.61 23.66
N THR A 184 13.22 8.64 22.84
CA THR A 184 12.10 9.58 22.99
C THR A 184 10.94 9.11 22.15
N VAL A 185 9.77 8.91 22.77
CA VAL A 185 8.54 8.59 22.06
C VAL A 185 7.93 9.90 21.54
N PRO A 186 7.60 10.01 20.23
CA PRO A 186 7.06 11.25 19.65
C PRO A 186 5.74 11.70 20.29
N GLU A 187 4.83 10.76 20.56
CA GLU A 187 3.51 11.02 21.14
C GLU A 187 3.23 10.10 22.33
N THR A 188 2.60 10.65 23.38
CA THR A 188 2.29 9.88 24.60
C THR A 188 1.21 8.81 24.40
N SER A 189 0.34 8.98 23.40
CA SER A 189 -0.64 7.97 22.94
C SER A 189 0.02 6.66 22.53
N MET A 190 1.19 6.74 21.88
CA MET A 190 1.92 5.56 21.38
C MET A 190 2.29 4.57 22.47
N VAL A 191 2.52 5.05 23.70
CA VAL A 191 2.84 4.17 24.85
C VAL A 191 1.68 3.23 25.17
N ARG A 192 0.44 3.61 24.82
CA ARG A 192 -0.77 2.80 25.05
C ARG A 192 -1.20 1.99 23.82
N GLU A 193 -0.90 2.50 22.62
CA GLU A 193 -1.40 1.94 21.36
C GLU A 193 -0.41 0.97 20.69
N PHE A 194 0.89 1.08 20.96
CA PHE A 194 1.93 0.30 20.30
C PHE A 194 2.55 -0.75 21.22
N GLY A 195 2.96 -1.87 20.62
CA GLY A 195 3.95 -2.77 21.21
C GLY A 195 5.36 -2.23 21.01
N PHE A 196 6.22 -2.43 22.01
CA PHE A 196 7.64 -2.05 21.94
C PHE A 196 8.48 -3.32 21.83
N VAL A 197 9.44 -3.33 20.92
CA VAL A 197 10.36 -4.46 20.70
C VAL A 197 11.79 -3.95 20.67
N LEU A 198 12.68 -4.64 21.37
CA LEU A 198 14.12 -4.40 21.36
C LEU A 198 14.82 -5.45 20.49
N ALA A 199 15.46 -4.99 19.42
CA ALA A 199 16.35 -5.82 18.60
C ALA A 199 17.79 -5.66 19.10
N VAL A 200 18.39 -6.74 19.61
CA VAL A 200 19.69 -6.72 20.29
C VAL A 200 20.69 -7.60 19.54
N LYS A 201 21.88 -7.07 19.31
CA LYS A 201 23.02 -7.82 18.79
C LYS A 201 24.24 -7.57 19.66
N ALA A 202 24.90 -8.64 20.07
CA ALA A 202 26.10 -8.60 20.89
C ALA A 202 27.06 -9.70 20.45
N ASN A 203 28.34 -9.58 20.82
CA ASN A 203 29.38 -10.57 20.52
C ASN A 203 29.37 -11.72 21.55
N VAL A 204 28.21 -12.35 21.70
CA VAL A 204 27.97 -13.51 22.58
C VAL A 204 27.03 -14.49 21.86
N PRO A 205 27.00 -15.78 22.24
CA PRO A 205 26.08 -16.73 21.62
C PRO A 205 24.61 -16.33 21.85
N GLY A 206 23.74 -16.61 20.87
CA GLY A 206 22.34 -16.18 20.87
C GLY A 206 21.53 -16.68 22.08
N GLU A 207 21.75 -17.93 22.51
CA GLU A 207 21.09 -18.49 23.71
C GLU A 207 21.47 -17.74 25.00
N HIS A 208 22.73 -17.33 25.12
CA HIS A 208 23.18 -16.51 26.25
C HIS A 208 22.50 -15.14 26.23
N LEU A 209 22.36 -14.54 25.05
CA LEU A 209 21.69 -13.25 24.90
C LEU A 209 20.21 -13.35 25.27
N GLN A 210 19.49 -14.38 24.81
CA GLN A 210 18.06 -14.57 25.13
C GLN A 210 17.81 -14.80 26.63
N THR A 211 18.74 -15.42 27.34
CA THR A 211 18.59 -15.75 28.77
C THR A 211 19.06 -14.64 29.70
N HIS A 212 20.20 -14.01 29.41
CA HIS A 212 20.84 -13.06 30.33
C HIS A 212 20.42 -11.62 30.07
N PHE A 213 20.13 -11.25 28.82
CA PHE A 213 19.79 -9.87 28.48
C PHE A 213 18.50 -9.39 29.16
N PRO A 214 17.38 -10.15 29.17
CA PRO A 214 16.16 -9.71 29.85
C PRO A 214 16.33 -9.49 31.35
N ALA A 215 17.26 -10.20 31.99
CA ALA A 215 17.54 -10.08 33.42
C ALA A 215 18.46 -8.89 33.75
N GLN A 216 19.39 -8.54 32.85
CA GLN A 216 20.38 -7.49 33.07
C GLN A 216 19.89 -6.11 32.60
N MET A 217 19.10 -6.06 31.53
CA MET A 217 18.57 -4.82 30.98
C MET A 217 17.40 -4.32 31.82
N LYS A 218 17.43 -3.03 32.17
CA LYS A 218 16.32 -2.34 32.85
C LYS A 218 15.75 -1.27 31.95
N VAL A 219 14.45 -1.37 31.67
CA VAL A 219 13.71 -0.36 30.92
C VAL A 219 12.77 0.37 31.88
N ALA A 220 12.87 1.70 31.91
CA ALA A 220 12.02 2.55 32.74
C ALA A 220 12.01 4.00 32.23
N PRO A 221 11.03 4.82 32.65
CA PRO A 221 11.06 6.26 32.41
C PRO A 221 12.34 6.90 32.98
N VAL A 222 12.84 7.94 32.32
CA VAL A 222 14.08 8.65 32.70
C VAL A 222 14.05 9.15 34.15
N SER A 223 12.86 9.50 34.65
CA SER A 223 12.68 9.96 36.04
C SER A 223 12.87 8.87 37.10
N LYS A 224 12.77 7.58 36.75
CA LYS A 224 12.81 6.45 37.70
C LYS A 224 14.00 5.52 37.52
N ILE A 225 14.72 5.60 36.40
CA ILE A 225 15.76 4.63 36.05
C ILE A 225 16.90 4.57 37.08
N ARG A 226 17.32 5.72 37.64
CA ARG A 226 18.41 5.79 38.61
C ARG A 226 18.07 5.04 39.90
N ASP A 227 16.87 5.26 40.41
CA ASP A 227 16.40 4.63 41.65
C ASP A 227 16.22 3.12 41.46
N LEU A 228 15.69 2.68 40.32
CA LEU A 228 15.52 1.25 40.01
C LEU A 228 16.87 0.51 39.93
N VAL A 229 17.91 1.15 39.41
CA VAL A 229 19.26 0.57 39.36
C VAL A 229 19.85 0.49 40.77
N GLN A 230 19.82 1.58 41.54
CA GLN A 230 20.40 1.64 42.89
C GLN A 230 19.70 0.70 43.87
N LEU A 231 18.37 0.62 43.83
CA LEU A 231 17.56 -0.20 44.74
C LEU A 231 17.37 -1.64 44.23
N GLN A 232 18.03 -2.02 43.13
CA GLN A 232 17.89 -3.33 42.50
C GLN A 232 16.43 -3.74 42.17
N LEU A 233 15.55 -2.76 41.99
CA LEU A 233 14.13 -2.99 41.70
C LEU A 233 13.92 -3.44 40.24
N PRO A 234 12.89 -4.25 39.95
CA PRO A 234 12.56 -4.65 38.59
C PRO A 234 12.04 -3.46 37.75
N GLY A 235 12.47 -3.40 36.49
CA GLY A 235 11.93 -2.46 35.50
C GLY A 235 10.75 -3.06 34.73
N ILE A 236 10.44 -2.50 33.57
CA ILE A 236 9.53 -3.13 32.60
C ILE A 236 10.15 -4.46 32.17
N MET A 237 9.38 -5.55 32.29
CA MET A 237 9.85 -6.87 31.93
C MET A 237 10.03 -7.00 30.42
N LEU A 238 11.19 -7.51 30.03
CA LEU A 238 11.53 -7.89 28.65
C LEU A 238 11.19 -9.36 28.45
N ARG A 239 10.55 -9.71 27.33
CA ARG A 239 10.16 -11.09 27.04
C ARG A 239 10.82 -11.51 25.74
N ALA A 240 11.81 -12.41 25.83
CA ALA A 240 12.46 -12.98 24.67
C ALA A 240 11.44 -13.55 23.66
N MET A 241 11.56 -13.12 22.41
CA MET A 241 10.75 -13.57 21.29
C MET A 241 11.57 -14.56 20.44
N PRO A 242 11.01 -15.73 20.08
CA PRO A 242 11.74 -16.72 19.28
C PRO A 242 11.94 -16.27 17.83
N VAL A 243 11.06 -15.41 17.33
CA VAL A 243 11.10 -14.82 15.99
C VAL A 243 10.76 -13.34 16.05
N ALA A 244 11.31 -12.56 15.11
CA ALA A 244 10.95 -11.16 14.97
C ALA A 244 9.45 -11.04 14.62
N PRO A 245 8.71 -10.09 15.21
CA PRO A 245 7.36 -9.77 14.76
C PRO A 245 7.35 -9.45 13.26
N PRO A 246 6.33 -9.90 12.51
CA PRO A 246 6.24 -9.66 11.07
C PRO A 246 6.16 -8.16 10.70
N GLN A 247 5.81 -7.32 11.68
CA GLN A 247 5.75 -5.87 11.56
C GLN A 247 7.13 -5.18 11.56
N ILE A 248 8.20 -5.86 11.97
CA ILE A 248 9.56 -5.30 11.99
C ILE A 248 10.53 -6.11 11.12
N PRO A 249 11.53 -5.46 10.49
CA PRO A 249 12.56 -6.16 9.72
C PRO A 249 13.30 -7.22 10.55
N TRP A 250 13.44 -8.42 9.99
CA TRP A 250 14.31 -9.43 10.57
C TRP A 250 15.77 -9.12 10.28
N HIS A 251 16.61 -9.18 11.31
CA HIS A 251 18.04 -8.94 11.25
C HIS A 251 18.79 -10.21 11.66
N ALA A 252 19.62 -10.74 10.77
CA ALA A 252 20.42 -11.93 11.05
C ALA A 252 21.37 -11.71 12.24
N GLY A 253 21.32 -12.65 13.21
CA GLY A 253 22.13 -12.60 14.42
C GLY A 253 21.66 -11.61 15.48
N TYR A 254 20.41 -11.10 15.36
CA TYR A 254 19.76 -10.33 16.41
C TYR A 254 18.83 -11.23 17.24
N SER A 255 18.73 -10.94 18.53
CA SER A 255 17.69 -11.45 19.42
C SER A 255 16.65 -10.37 19.67
N TYR A 256 15.39 -10.77 19.80
CA TYR A 256 14.25 -9.87 19.96
C TYR A 256 13.63 -10.06 21.35
N SER A 257 13.25 -8.97 22.03
CA SER A 257 12.67 -9.01 23.39
C SER A 257 11.71 -7.86 23.66
#